data_AF-A0A6B1G3N4-F1
#
_entry.id   AF-A0A6B1G3N4-F1
#
_cell.length_a   1.000
_cell.length_b   1.000
_cell.length_c   1.000
_cell.angle_alpha   90.00
_cell.angle_beta   90.00
_cell.angle_gamma   90.00
#
_symmetry.space_group_name_H-M   'P 1'
#
loop_
_entity.id
_entity.type
_entity.pdbx_description
1 polymer ?
#
loop_
_entity_poly.entity_id
_entity_poly.type
_entity_poly.pdbx_seq_one_letter_code
_entity_poly.pdbx_strand_id
1 'polypeptide(L)'
;AADVVRNPMPPYTQALIAAVPEPDPANRLHQRPSLPGEPPSPVNAPSGCSFHPRCASFMAGRCELTTPRLREVEPNHFVACFLHEGSDAYQN
;
A
#
# COMPACT_ATOMS: atom_id res chain seq x y z
N ALA A 1 -12.27 -8.22 6.00
CA ALA A 1 -12.48 -7.29 4.86
C ALA A 1 -12.67 -5.83 5.31
N ALA A 2 -13.56 -5.54 6.28
CA ALA A 2 -13.82 -4.16 6.70
C ALA A 2 -12.60 -3.41 7.28
N ASP A 3 -11.67 -4.12 7.90
CA ASP A 3 -10.51 -3.49 8.55
C ASP A 3 -9.48 -2.92 7.56
N VAL A 4 -9.32 -3.57 6.40
CA VAL A 4 -8.46 -3.07 5.30
C VAL A 4 -8.94 -1.72 4.77
N VAL A 5 -10.24 -1.43 4.87
CA VAL A 5 -10.87 -0.19 4.44
C VAL A 5 -10.82 0.88 5.54
N ARG A 6 -11.03 0.48 6.80
CA ARG A 6 -11.08 1.41 7.94
C ARG A 6 -9.69 1.77 8.49
N ASN A 7 -8.76 0.83 8.43
CA ASN A 7 -7.38 0.96 8.89
C ASN A 7 -6.40 0.44 7.81
N PRO A 8 -6.33 1.09 6.64
CA PRO A 8 -5.40 0.68 5.59
C PRO A 8 -3.96 0.90 6.05
N MET A 9 -3.20 -0.17 6.27
CA MET A 9 -1.79 -0.06 6.69
C MET A 9 -0.81 0.12 5.54
N PRO A 10 -0.87 -0.67 4.45
CA PRO A 10 0.07 -0.48 3.35
C PRO A 10 -0.18 0.87 2.66
N PRO A 11 0.85 1.64 2.31
CA PRO A 11 0.69 2.90 1.55
C PRO A 11 -0.11 2.72 0.26
N TYR A 12 -0.01 1.53 -0.38
CA TYR A 12 -0.82 1.18 -1.54
C TYR A 12 -2.32 1.18 -1.24
N THR A 13 -2.73 0.49 -0.18
CA THR A 13 -4.14 0.39 0.23
C THR A 13 -4.65 1.75 0.68
N GLN A 14 -3.85 2.53 1.41
CA GLN A 14 -4.20 3.90 1.80
C GLN A 14 -4.52 4.76 0.58
N ALA A 15 -3.66 4.70 -0.44
CA ALA A 15 -3.85 5.47 -1.65
C ALA A 15 -5.04 4.99 -2.50
N LEU A 16 -5.33 3.68 -2.53
CA LEU A 16 -6.54 3.15 -3.17
C LEU A 16 -7.81 3.67 -2.47
N ILE A 17 -7.86 3.63 -1.14
CA ILE A 17 -8.99 4.13 -0.37
C ILE A 17 -9.16 5.65 -0.58
N ALA A 18 -8.07 6.42 -0.61
CA ALA A 18 -8.10 7.86 -0.87
C ALA A 18 -8.62 8.21 -2.28
N ALA A 19 -8.47 7.31 -3.25
CA ALA A 19 -8.93 7.53 -4.63
C ALA A 19 -10.42 7.19 -4.85
N VAL A 20 -11.10 6.53 -3.91
CA VAL A 20 -12.52 6.15 -4.04
C VAL A 20 -13.41 7.40 -4.10
N PRO A 21 -14.25 7.60 -5.12
CA PRO A 21 -15.17 8.75 -5.20
C PRO A 21 -16.23 8.74 -4.09
N GLU A 22 -16.55 9.91 -3.53
CA GLU A 22 -17.72 10.07 -2.66
C GLU A 22 -19.00 10.16 -3.51
N PRO A 23 -20.09 9.53 -3.06
CA PRO A 23 -21.35 9.51 -3.80
C PRO A 23 -22.10 10.85 -3.78
N ASP A 24 -21.71 11.79 -2.92
CA ASP A 24 -22.34 13.11 -2.86
C ASP A 24 -22.01 13.95 -4.12
N PRO A 25 -23.01 14.36 -4.91
CA PRO A 25 -22.80 15.19 -6.10
C PRO A 25 -22.15 16.55 -5.81
N ALA A 26 -22.23 17.07 -4.58
CA ALA A 26 -21.53 18.29 -4.17
C ALA A 26 -20.00 18.13 -4.27
N ASN A 27 -19.48 16.90 -4.10
CA ASN A 27 -18.05 16.61 -4.09
C ASN A 27 -17.51 16.24 -5.48
N ARG A 28 -18.30 16.41 -6.55
CA ARG A 28 -17.92 16.05 -7.93
C ARG A 28 -16.65 16.75 -8.42
N LEU A 29 -16.42 17.98 -7.97
CA LEU A 29 -15.25 18.79 -8.39
C LEU A 29 -14.05 18.67 -7.44
N HIS A 30 -14.18 17.91 -6.35
CA HIS A 30 -13.08 17.73 -5.40
C HIS A 30 -11.99 16.84 -6.03
N GLN A 31 -10.79 17.39 -6.18
CA GLN A 31 -9.63 16.62 -6.62
C GLN A 31 -9.16 15.68 -5.51
N ARG A 32 -9.07 14.39 -5.84
CA ARG A 32 -8.52 13.36 -4.94
C ARG A 32 -7.06 13.11 -5.25
N PRO A 33 -6.25 12.70 -4.25
CA PRO A 33 -4.88 12.26 -4.50
C PRO A 33 -4.89 11.07 -5.45
N SER A 34 -4.21 11.20 -6.60
CA SER A 34 -4.00 10.09 -7.51
C SER A 34 -2.69 9.40 -7.18
N LEU A 35 -2.65 8.07 -7.29
CA LEU A 35 -1.40 7.34 -7.25
C LEU A 35 -0.53 7.75 -8.44
N PRO A 36 0.72 8.18 -8.24
CA PRO A 36 1.60 8.52 -9.33
C PRO A 36 1.90 7.28 -10.19
N GLY A 37 1.99 7.50 -11.50
CA GLY A 37 2.36 6.49 -12.48
C GLY A 37 1.28 5.47 -12.82
N GLU A 38 1.50 4.75 -13.92
CA GLU A 38 0.63 3.66 -14.39
C GLU A 38 1.02 2.32 -13.71
N PRO A 39 0.07 1.38 -13.56
CA PRO A 39 0.40 0.02 -13.12
C PRO A 39 1.46 -0.60 -14.05
N PRO A 40 2.48 -1.30 -13.50
CA PRO A 40 3.45 -1.99 -14.33
C PRO A 40 2.76 -3.09 -15.16
N SER A 41 3.25 -3.31 -16.38
CA SER A 41 2.79 -4.43 -17.21
C SER A 41 3.05 -5.76 -16.48
N PRO A 42 2.07 -6.68 -16.42
CA PRO A 42 2.26 -8.01 -15.81
C PRO A 42 3.39 -8.81 -16.46
N VAL A 43 3.69 -8.53 -17.74
CA VAL A 43 4.78 -9.18 -18.49
C VAL A 43 6.15 -8.74 -17.99
N ASN A 44 6.26 -7.50 -17.50
CA ASN A 44 7.49 -6.90 -16.99
C ASN A 44 7.30 -6.52 -15.51
N ALA A 45 7.06 -7.53 -14.68
CA ALA A 45 6.90 -7.31 -13.25
C ALA A 45 8.19 -6.72 -12.65
N PRO A 46 8.09 -5.64 -11.85
CA PRO A 46 9.24 -5.06 -11.18
C PRO A 46 9.86 -6.05 -10.18
N SER A 47 11.18 -5.99 -10.01
CA SER A 47 11.92 -6.80 -9.04
C SER A 47 11.63 -6.36 -7.60
N GLY A 48 11.85 -7.25 -6.64
CA GLY A 48 11.65 -6.95 -5.23
C GLY A 48 10.18 -6.77 -4.84
N CYS A 49 9.81 -5.61 -4.30
CA CYS A 49 8.44 -5.23 -3.96
C CYS A 49 7.70 -4.81 -5.24
N SER A 50 6.68 -5.57 -5.64
CA SER A 50 5.93 -5.32 -6.88
C SER A 50 5.31 -3.90 -6.99
N PHE A 51 5.12 -3.22 -5.86
CA PHE A 51 4.57 -1.87 -5.79
C PHE A 51 5.63 -0.75 -5.77
N HIS A 52 6.92 -1.07 -5.68
CA HIS A 52 7.99 -0.07 -5.54
C HIS A 52 7.98 1.06 -6.59
N PRO A 53 7.61 0.85 -7.88
CA PRO A 53 7.62 1.92 -8.87
C PRO A 53 6.60 3.03 -8.62
N ARG A 54 5.58 2.75 -7.80
CA ARG A 54 4.44 3.65 -7.51
C ARG A 54 4.32 3.99 -6.04
N CYS A 55 5.20 3.45 -5.20
CA CYS A 55 5.15 3.62 -3.76
C CYS A 55 5.68 5.01 -3.36
N ALA A 56 4.83 5.82 -2.72
CA ALA A 56 5.25 7.13 -2.19
C ALA A 56 6.28 7.03 -1.06
N SER A 57 6.34 5.87 -0.38
CA SER A 57 7.28 5.56 0.71
C SER A 57 8.38 4.60 0.24
N PHE A 58 8.82 4.74 -1.01
CA PHE A 58 9.88 3.91 -1.59
C PHE A 58 11.19 4.03 -0.81
N MET A 59 11.83 2.89 -0.54
CA MET A 59 13.17 2.81 0.08
C MET A 59 14.16 2.26 -0.95
N ALA A 60 14.99 3.14 -1.49
CA ALA A 60 16.03 2.79 -2.44
C ALA A 60 17.05 1.81 -1.84
N GLY A 61 17.55 0.90 -2.67
CA GLY A 61 18.42 -0.21 -2.28
C GLY A 61 17.71 -1.34 -1.55
N ARG A 62 16.37 -1.29 -1.42
CA ARG A 62 15.62 -2.29 -0.65
C ARG A 62 14.35 -2.72 -1.34
N CYS A 63 13.47 -1.76 -1.64
CA CYS A 63 12.17 -2.03 -2.24
C CYS A 63 12.28 -2.60 -3.65
N GLU A 64 13.29 -2.23 -4.42
CA GLU A 64 13.54 -2.70 -5.79
C GLU A 64 14.40 -3.97 -5.85
N LEU A 65 15.11 -4.29 -4.76
CA LEU A 65 16.04 -5.43 -4.72
C LEU A 65 15.47 -6.66 -4.01
N THR A 66 14.59 -6.47 -3.01
CA THR A 66 14.12 -7.54 -2.14
C THR A 66 12.60 -7.53 -2.05
N THR A 67 11.98 -8.71 -2.08
CA THR A 67 10.54 -8.86 -1.84
C THR A 67 10.26 -8.87 -0.34
N PRO A 68 9.38 -7.98 0.18
CA PRO A 68 9.06 -7.96 1.59
C PRO A 68 8.31 -9.24 1.99
N ARG A 69 8.61 -9.75 3.19
CA ARG A 69 7.88 -10.91 3.74
C ARG A 69 6.48 -10.49 4.16
N LEU A 70 5.51 -11.37 3.92
CA LEU A 70 4.18 -11.25 4.50
C LEU A 70 4.27 -11.48 6.01
N ARG A 71 3.75 -10.54 6.80
CA ARG A 71 3.72 -10.62 8.26
C ARG A 71 2.36 -10.24 8.78
N GLU A 72 1.99 -10.79 9.93
CA GLU A 72 0.82 -10.37 10.68
C GLU A 72 1.18 -9.16 11.54
N VAL A 73 0.45 -8.06 11.37
CA VAL A 73 0.70 -6.78 12.08
C VAL A 73 -0.37 -6.51 13.15
N GLU A 74 -1.55 -7.11 12.98
CA GLU A 74 -2.66 -7.18 13.93
C GLU A 74 -3.36 -8.54 13.72
N PRO A 75 -4.14 -9.07 14.67
CA PRO A 75 -4.84 -10.34 14.51
C PRO A 75 -5.66 -10.41 13.22
N ASN A 76 -5.34 -11.37 12.35
CA ASN A 76 -5.90 -11.57 11.01
C ASN A 76 -5.61 -10.43 10.00
N HIS A 77 -4.62 -9.58 10.25
CA HIS A 77 -4.21 -8.49 9.36
C HIS A 77 -2.77 -8.70 8.89
N PHE A 78 -2.59 -8.99 7.61
CA PHE A 78 -1.28 -9.31 7.04
C PHE A 78 -0.79 -8.22 6.08
N VAL A 79 0.49 -7.87 6.18
CA VAL A 79 1.15 -6.83 5.38
C VAL A 79 2.48 -7.35 4.86
N ALA A 80 2.74 -7.16 3.56
CA ALA A 80 4.02 -7.39 2.91
C ALA A 80 4.68 -6.05 2.56
N CYS A 81 5.22 -5.36 3.57
CA CYS A 81 5.85 -4.05 3.40
C CYS A 81 7.02 -3.87 4.36
N PHE A 82 8.13 -3.32 3.86
CA PHE A 82 9.33 -3.04 4.64
C PHE A 82 9.12 -2.03 5.78
N LEU A 83 8.09 -1.17 5.70
CA LEU A 83 7.75 -0.22 6.76
C LEU A 83 7.27 -0.90 8.06
N HIS A 84 6.79 -2.15 7.98
CA HIS A 84 6.22 -2.89 9.10
C HIS A 84 7.12 -4.05 9.57
N GLU A 85 8.40 -4.06 9.19
CA GLU A 85 9.34 -5.12 9.55
C GLU A 85 9.66 -5.25 11.03
N GLY A 86 9.43 -4.20 11.83
CA GLY A 86 9.70 -4.20 13.27
C GLY A 86 8.49 -4.52 14.15
N SER A 87 7.33 -4.86 13.56
CA SER A 87 6.08 -5.08 14.31
C SER A 87 5.93 -6.48 14.91
N ASP A 88 6.97 -7.32 14.85
CA ASP A 88 7.02 -8.62 15.55
C ASP A 88 7.14 -8.47 17.10
N ALA A 89 6.96 -7.26 17.66
CA ALA A 89 7.25 -6.93 19.07
C ALA A 89 6.11 -6.21 19.82
N TYR A 90 4.84 -6.58 19.59
CA TYR A 90 3.76 -6.20 20.50
C TYR A 90 2.88 -7.40 20.90
N GLN A 91 3.46 -8.29 21.70
CA GLN A 91 2.73 -9.11 22.66
C GLN A 91 3.52 -9.08 23.98
N ASN A 92 3.24 -8.07 24.81
CA ASN A 92 3.37 -8.18 26.26
C ASN A 92 2.06 -7.69 26.87
#